data_AF-A0A7S2DZ23-F1
#
_entry.id   AF-A0A7S2DZ23-F1
#
_cell.length_a   1.000
_cell.length_b   1.000
_cell.length_c   1.000
_cell.angle_alpha   90.00
_cell.angle_beta   90.00
_cell.angle_gamma   90.00
#
_symmetry.space_group_name_H-M   'P 1'
#
loop_
_entity.id
_entity.type
_entity.pdbx_description
1 polymer ?
#
loop_
_entity_poly.entity_id
_entity_poly.type
_entity_poly.pdbx_seq_one_letter_code
_entity_poly.pdbx_strand_id
1 'polypeptide(L)'
;IEAFCTAFLVFCIFAATNPKNNVPSGAIAPIVGIAIGVMIVMLGNLTGAGINPARDLGPRIATSFLGWGFAAYTNAWVYIVAPLVGGPIGAAIADKVLFA
;
A
#
# COMPACT_ATOMS: atom_id res chain seq x y z
N ILE A 1 -8.47 -7.04 -3.84
CA ILE A 1 -8.34 -5.57 -3.99
C ILE A 1 -7.09 -5.07 -3.26
N GLU A 2 -6.99 -5.23 -1.94
CA GLU A 2 -5.81 -4.80 -1.15
C GLU A 2 -4.47 -5.28 -1.73
N ALA A 3 -4.31 -6.56 -2.07
CA ALA A 3 -3.09 -7.07 -2.70
C ALA A 3 -2.76 -6.38 -4.03
N PHE A 4 -3.77 -6.10 -4.85
CA PHE A 4 -3.60 -5.39 -6.12
C PHE A 4 -3.17 -3.93 -5.89
N CYS A 5 -3.85 -3.21 -4.99
CA CYS A 5 -3.51 -1.83 -4.67
C CYS A 5 -2.10 -1.71 -4.09
N THR A 6 -1.68 -2.64 -3.21
CA THR A 6 -0.31 -2.67 -2.68
C THR A 6 0.71 -3.01 -3.76
N ALA A 7 0.41 -3.94 -4.67
CA ALA A 7 1.29 -4.24 -5.80
C ALA A 7 1.49 -3.02 -6.70
N PHE A 8 0.41 -2.30 -7.01
CA PHE A 8 0.46 -1.05 -7.77
C PHE A 8 1.29 0.01 -7.06
N LEU A 9 1.05 0.24 -5.75
CA LEU A 9 1.82 1.19 -4.96
C LEU A 9 3.32 0.86 -4.97
N VAL A 10 3.69 -0.40 -4.71
CA VAL A 10 5.10 -0.82 -4.68
C VAL A 10 5.74 -0.67 -6.07
N PHE A 11 5.03 -1.03 -7.14
CA PHE A 11 5.52 -0.78 -8.51
C PHE A 11 5.79 0.71 -8.75
N CYS A 12 4.88 1.61 -8.36
CA CYS A 12 5.07 3.06 -8.48
C CYS A 12 6.26 3.57 -7.67
N ILE A 13 6.49 3.04 -6.46
CA ILE A 13 7.65 3.38 -5.64
C ILE A 13 8.95 2.99 -6.38
N PHE A 14 9.03 1.77 -6.91
CA PHE A 14 10.19 1.35 -7.70
C PHE A 14 10.37 2.18 -8.96
N ALA A 15 9.31 2.51 -9.67
CA ALA A 15 9.38 3.39 -10.84
C ALA A 15 9.89 4.80 -10.49
N ALA A 16 9.41 5.37 -9.38
CA ALA A 16 9.83 6.70 -8.93
C ALA A 16 11.27 6.73 -8.40
N THR A 17 11.76 5.61 -7.86
CA THR A 17 13.10 5.51 -7.27
C THR A 17 14.15 4.89 -8.20
N ASN A 18 13.74 4.38 -9.37
CA ASN A 18 14.66 3.82 -10.36
C ASN A 18 15.59 4.92 -10.93
N PRO A 19 16.92 4.78 -10.80
CA PRO A 19 17.88 5.74 -11.34
C PRO A 19 17.75 5.96 -12.86
N LYS A 20 17.33 4.93 -13.62
CA LYS A 20 17.14 5.03 -15.08
C LYS A 20 16.06 6.06 -15.45
N ASN A 21 15.11 6.35 -14.55
CA ASN A 21 13.98 7.26 -14.81
C ASN A 21 14.29 8.73 -14.50
N ASN A 22 15.47 9.05 -13.93
CA ASN A 22 15.92 10.42 -13.66
C ASN A 22 14.89 11.31 -12.93
N VAL A 23 14.10 10.72 -12.03
CA VAL A 23 13.11 11.46 -11.24
C VAL A 23 13.84 12.35 -10.22
N PRO A 24 13.57 13.66 -10.17
CA PRO A 24 14.14 14.54 -9.16
C PRO A 24 13.79 14.06 -7.75
N SER A 25 14.75 14.06 -6.82
CA SER A 25 14.55 13.54 -5.45
C SER A 25 13.36 14.18 -4.73
N GLY A 26 13.15 15.49 -4.91
CA GLY A 26 12.01 16.23 -4.36
C GLY A 26 10.64 15.83 -4.94
N ALA A 27 10.60 15.15 -6.09
CA ALA A 27 9.37 14.72 -6.75
C ALA A 27 8.92 13.30 -6.35
N ILE A 28 9.82 12.48 -5.75
CA ILE A 28 9.52 11.08 -5.41
C ILE A 28 8.34 10.99 -4.42
N ALA A 29 8.40 11.75 -3.31
CA ALA A 29 7.34 11.73 -2.30
C ALA A 29 5.98 12.20 -2.86
N PRO A 30 5.88 13.32 -3.61
CA PRO A 30 4.66 13.70 -4.31
C PRO A 30 4.12 12.62 -5.25
N ILE A 31 4.97 11.96 -6.05
CA ILE A 31 4.55 10.90 -6.98
C ILE A 31 3.93 9.71 -6.22
N VAL A 32 4.59 9.26 -5.15
CA VAL A 32 4.07 8.16 -4.32
C VAL A 32 2.77 8.57 -3.62
N GLY A 33 2.68 9.81 -3.14
CA GLY A 33 1.45 10.36 -2.56
C GLY A 33 0.28 10.40 -3.55
N ILE A 34 0.53 10.80 -4.80
CA ILE A 34 -0.46 10.77 -5.87
C ILE A 34 -0.90 9.34 -6.16
N ALA A 35 0.02 8.37 -6.23
CA ALA A 35 -0.31 6.96 -6.45
C ALA A 35 -1.26 6.43 -5.37
N ILE A 36 -0.99 6.75 -4.09
CA ILE A 36 -1.88 6.44 -2.97
C ILE A 36 -3.24 7.14 -3.15
N GLY A 37 -3.23 8.44 -3.46
CA GLY A 37 -4.45 9.23 -3.66
C GLY A 37 -5.37 8.67 -4.75
N VAL A 38 -4.80 8.29 -5.89
CA VAL A 38 -5.55 7.66 -6.99
C VAL A 38 -6.18 6.34 -6.54
N MET A 39 -5.44 5.49 -5.81
CA MET A 39 -6.01 4.24 -5.30
C MET A 39 -7.14 4.48 -4.28
N ILE A 40 -7.02 5.50 -3.43
CA ILE A 40 -8.08 5.88 -2.49
C ILE A 40 -9.33 6.35 -3.25
N VAL A 41 -9.17 7.22 -4.25
CA VAL A 41 -10.29 7.73 -5.04
C VAL A 41 -10.99 6.62 -5.81
N MET A 42 -10.23 5.69 -6.40
CA MET A 42 -10.79 4.63 -7.24
C MET A 42 -11.36 3.45 -6.45
N LEU A 43 -10.70 3.05 -5.35
CA LEU A 43 -10.94 1.76 -4.69
C LEU A 43 -11.11 1.87 -3.17
N GLY A 44 -10.95 3.07 -2.59
CA GLY A 44 -11.05 3.31 -1.15
C GLY A 44 -12.45 3.02 -0.60
N ASN A 45 -13.51 3.21 -1.40
CA ASN A 45 -14.88 2.86 -1.00
C ASN A 45 -15.15 1.35 -0.90
N LEU A 46 -14.28 0.50 -1.46
CA LEU A 46 -14.45 -0.95 -1.44
C LEU A 46 -13.83 -1.58 -0.18
N THR A 47 -12.62 -1.16 0.20
CA THR A 47 -11.88 -1.77 1.32
C THR A 47 -11.23 -0.78 2.27
N GLY A 48 -11.37 0.53 2.05
CA GLY A 48 -10.71 1.57 2.85
C GLY A 48 -9.26 1.87 2.44
N ALA A 49 -8.76 1.20 1.39
CA ALA A 49 -7.39 1.31 0.89
C ALA A 49 -6.35 1.17 2.02
N GLY A 50 -6.37 0.03 2.71
CA GLY A 50 -5.46 -0.25 3.82
C GLY A 50 -4.00 -0.23 3.38
N ILE A 51 -3.69 -0.97 2.30
CA ILE A 51 -2.45 -1.05 1.50
C ILE A 51 -1.12 -1.17 2.24
N ASN A 52 -1.14 -1.19 3.58
CA ASN A 52 -0.03 -1.19 4.50
C ASN A 52 -0.48 -1.82 5.83
N PRO A 53 0.12 -2.94 6.27
CA PRO A 53 -0.27 -3.63 7.49
C PRO A 53 -0.13 -2.77 8.75
N ALA A 54 0.92 -1.95 8.87
CA ALA A 54 1.14 -1.12 10.06
C ALA A 54 0.09 0.02 10.16
N ARG A 55 -0.28 0.60 9.01
CA ARG A 55 -1.28 1.68 8.91
C ARG A 55 -2.69 1.22 9.27
N ASP A 56 -2.98 -0.07 9.14
CA ASP A 56 -4.27 -0.68 9.52
C ASP A 56 -4.23 -1.28 10.94
N LEU A 57 -3.20 -2.08 11.26
CA LEU A 57 -3.11 -2.79 12.55
C LEU A 57 -2.88 -1.85 13.74
N GLY A 58 -2.05 -0.81 13.59
CA GLY A 58 -1.76 0.14 14.67
C GLY A 58 -3.03 0.81 15.22
N PRO A 59 -3.84 1.47 14.37
CA PRO A 59 -5.12 2.02 14.76
C PRO A 59 -6.08 1.00 15.37
N ARG A 60 -6.12 -0.25 14.89
CA ARG A 60 -6.96 -1.31 15.46
C ARG A 60 -6.55 -1.70 16.87
N ILE A 61 -5.25 -1.79 17.12
CA ILE A 61 -4.73 -2.03 18.47
C ILE A 61 -5.18 -0.91 19.40
N ALA A 62 -4.96 0.35 18.99
CA ALA A 62 -5.41 1.50 19.77
C ALA A 62 -6.92 1.48 20.02
N THR A 63 -7.75 1.29 19.00
CA THR A 63 -9.21 1.30 19.15
C THR A 63 -9.72 0.12 19.98
N SER A 64 -9.02 -1.03 19.97
CA SER A 64 -9.36 -2.16 20.84
C SER A 64 -9.31 -1.80 22.33
N PHE A 65 -8.40 -0.92 22.73
CA PHE A 65 -8.31 -0.37 24.09
C PHE A 65 -9.30 0.77 24.36
N LEU A 66 -9.87 1.38 23.32
CA LEU A 66 -10.85 2.48 23.41
C LEU A 66 -12.30 1.99 23.39
N GLY A 67 -12.55 0.79 23.94
CA GLY A 67 -13.90 0.25 24.12
C GLY A 67 -14.43 -0.63 22.97
N TRP A 68 -13.68 -0.77 21.87
CA TRP A 68 -14.08 -1.65 20.77
C TRP A 68 -13.72 -3.12 21.01
N GLY A 69 -12.76 -3.40 21.89
CA GLY A 69 -12.31 -4.77 22.22
C GLY A 69 -11.96 -5.57 20.96
N PHE A 70 -12.38 -6.83 20.90
CA PHE A 70 -12.12 -7.72 19.76
C PHE A 70 -12.79 -7.28 18.45
N ALA A 71 -13.87 -6.48 18.51
CA ALA A 71 -14.55 -6.00 17.30
C ALA A 71 -13.65 -5.14 16.42
N ALA A 72 -12.63 -4.48 17.00
CA ALA A 72 -11.63 -3.70 16.27
C ALA A 72 -10.84 -4.52 15.24
N TYR A 73 -10.70 -5.83 15.45
CA TYR A 73 -9.92 -6.72 14.59
C TYR A 73 -10.74 -7.43 13.52
N THR A 74 -12.00 -7.05 13.34
CA THR A 74 -12.86 -7.60 12.28
C THR A 74 -12.17 -7.47 10.92
N ASN A 75 -11.98 -8.62 10.25
CA ASN A 75 -11.28 -8.77 8.96
C ASN A 75 -9.82 -8.27 8.91
N ALA A 76 -9.17 -8.00 10.06
CA ALA A 76 -7.83 -7.43 10.11
C ALA A 76 -6.78 -8.28 9.37
N TRP A 77 -6.95 -9.61 9.35
CA TRP A 77 -6.03 -10.53 8.67
C TRP A 77 -5.88 -10.23 7.16
N VAL A 78 -6.95 -9.75 6.50
CA VAL A 78 -6.92 -9.42 5.07
C VAL A 78 -5.96 -8.26 4.81
N TYR A 79 -5.99 -7.25 5.68
CA TYR A 79 -5.14 -6.06 5.62
C TYR A 79 -3.68 -6.31 6.02
N ILE A 80 -3.39 -7.50 6.55
CA ILE A 80 -2.03 -7.96 6.81
C ILE A 80 -1.54 -8.82 5.65
N VAL A 81 -2.26 -9.90 5.34
CA VAL A 81 -1.83 -10.90 4.36
C VAL A 81 -1.84 -10.32 2.94
N ALA A 82 -2.90 -9.59 2.55
CA ALA A 82 -3.02 -9.12 1.18
C ALA A 82 -1.92 -8.11 0.81
N PRO A 83 -1.58 -7.10 1.63
CA PRO A 83 -0.43 -6.23 1.35
C PRO A 83 0.92 -6.96 1.37
N LEU A 84 1.12 -7.92 2.28
CA LEU A 84 2.36 -8.71 2.33
C LEU A 84 2.55 -9.61 1.11
N VAL A 85 1.47 -10.01 0.43
CA VAL A 85 1.53 -10.72 -0.85
C VAL A 85 1.65 -9.73 -2.02
N GLY A 86 0.89 -8.64 -1.99
CA GLY A 86 0.85 -7.65 -3.05
C GLY A 86 2.19 -6.93 -3.25
N GLY A 87 2.87 -6.55 -2.16
CA GLY A 87 4.14 -5.82 -2.22
C GLY A 87 5.21 -6.56 -3.02
N PRO A 88 5.56 -7.82 -2.67
CA PRO A 88 6.49 -8.64 -3.43
C PRO A 88 6.08 -8.84 -4.90
N ILE A 89 4.79 -8.99 -5.19
CA ILE A 89 4.30 -9.08 -6.58
C ILE A 89 4.61 -7.79 -7.35
N GLY A 90 4.30 -6.63 -6.77
CA GLY A 90 4.62 -5.33 -7.37
C GLY A 90 6.11 -5.14 -7.61
N ALA A 91 6.94 -5.55 -6.64
CA ALA A 91 8.39 -5.53 -6.76
C ALA A 91 8.90 -6.45 -7.89
N ALA A 92 8.40 -7.68 -7.96
CA ALA A 92 8.78 -8.63 -9.01
C ALA A 92 8.39 -8.16 -10.42
N ILE A 93 7.25 -7.48 -10.55
CA ILE A 93 6.84 -6.85 -11.81
C ILE A 93 7.78 -5.69 -12.13
N ALA A 94 8.09 -4.84 -11.16
CA ALA A 94 9.03 -3.73 -11.34
C ALA A 94 10.41 -4.22 -11.78
N ASP A 95 10.95 -5.27 -11.14
CA ASP A 95 12.21 -5.91 -11.52
C ASP A 95 12.24 -6.30 -13.01
N LYS A 96 11.23 -7.06 -13.45
CA LYS A 96 11.15 -7.54 -14.83
C LYS A 96 10.90 -6.46 -15.88
N VAL A 97 10.22 -5.37 -15.53
CA VAL A 97 9.78 -4.37 -16.50
C VAL A 97 10.68 -3.13 -16.51
N LEU A 98 11.24 -2.75 -15.36
CA LEU A 98 11.97 -1.50 -15.18
C LEU A 98 13.47 -1.71 -14.98
N PHE A 99 13.88 -2.88 -14.46
CA PHE A 99 15.27 -3.16 -14.12
C PHE A 99 15.93 -4.20 -15.03
N ALA A 100 15.14 -4.92 -15.83
CA ALA A 100 15.63 -5.71 -16.98
C ALA A 100 16.49 -4.88 -17.96
#